data_AF-A0A7S1SJZ1-F1
#
_entry.id   AF-A0A7S1SJZ1-F1
#
_cell.length_a   1.000
_cell.length_b   1.000
_cell.length_c   1.000
_cell.angle_alpha   90.00
_cell.angle_beta   90.00
_cell.angle_gamma   90.00
#
_symmetry.space_group_name_H-M   'P 1'
#
loop_
_entity.id
_entity.type
_entity.pdbx_description
1 polymer ?
#
loop_
_entity_poly.entity_id
_entity_poly.type
_entity_poly.pdbx_seq_one_letter_code
_entity_poly.pdbx_strand_id
1 'polypeptide(L)'
;CASLLGGGPHGLQTVCGLMTSGGTESILSAVKASRDFMKEYAGKTSPEMIIADSAHPAFVKAASYFGIKLVKLPVDKHYRLTASAVERAITRNTILVVASSPGYPHGVMDEVQKIAHVALKHRILCHVDGCLGAFVLPFARKLGYDVPAFDFSLVGVTSMSADT
;
A
#
# COMPACT_ATOMS: atom_id res chain seq x y z
N CYS A 1 -17.19 1.89 5.94
CA CYS A 1 -15.97 2.07 5.11
C CYS A 1 -15.40 0.72 4.67
N ALA A 2 -14.97 -0.16 5.59
CA ALA A 2 -14.34 -1.44 5.24
C ALA A 2 -15.12 -2.30 4.23
N SER A 3 -16.46 -2.33 4.28
CA SER A 3 -17.31 -3.06 3.31
C SER A 3 -17.23 -2.57 1.86
N LEU A 4 -16.80 -1.33 1.63
CA LEU A 4 -16.57 -0.81 0.27
C LEU A 4 -15.23 -1.29 -0.30
N LEU A 5 -14.32 -1.75 0.56
CA LEU A 5 -12.93 -2.07 0.25
C LEU A 5 -12.61 -3.54 0.53
N GLY A 6 -13.59 -4.43 0.37
CA GLY A 6 -13.40 -5.88 0.53
C GLY A 6 -13.31 -6.38 1.98
N GLY A 7 -13.56 -5.53 2.99
CA GLY A 7 -13.64 -5.92 4.41
C GLY A 7 -15.07 -6.09 4.92
N GLY A 8 -15.22 -6.44 6.20
CA GLY A 8 -16.53 -6.50 6.87
C GLY A 8 -17.33 -7.79 6.61
N PRO A 9 -18.64 -7.83 6.92
CA PRO A 9 -19.42 -9.09 6.99
C PRO A 9 -19.45 -9.91 5.69
N HIS A 10 -19.40 -9.25 4.54
CA HIS A 10 -19.42 -9.87 3.20
C HIS A 10 -18.04 -9.93 2.54
N GLY A 11 -16.98 -9.62 3.29
CA GLY A 11 -15.60 -9.63 2.84
C GLY A 11 -14.68 -10.22 3.90
N LEU A 12 -13.46 -9.69 4.02
CA LEU A 12 -12.53 -10.11 5.05
C LEU A 12 -12.98 -9.57 6.43
N GLN A 13 -13.52 -10.45 7.27
CA GLN A 13 -14.10 -10.07 8.56
C GLN A 13 -13.08 -9.59 9.60
N THR A 14 -11.79 -9.90 9.39
CA THR A 14 -10.70 -9.49 10.29
C THR A 14 -10.19 -8.06 10.01
N VAL A 15 -10.70 -7.39 8.97
CA VAL A 15 -10.32 -6.00 8.67
C VAL A 15 -10.83 -5.09 9.79
N CYS A 16 -9.89 -4.38 10.40
CA CYS A 16 -10.14 -3.33 11.38
C CYS A 16 -9.41 -2.03 10.98
N GLY A 17 -9.63 -0.96 11.71
CA GLY A 17 -8.96 0.32 11.44
C GLY A 17 -9.24 1.37 12.52
N LEU A 18 -8.66 2.55 12.31
CA LEU A 18 -8.86 3.73 13.13
C LEU A 18 -9.09 4.95 12.24
N MET A 19 -9.74 5.98 12.79
CA MET A 19 -9.75 7.31 12.18
C MET A 19 -8.48 8.06 12.58
N THR A 20 -7.93 8.81 11.64
CA THR A 20 -6.79 9.70 11.84
C THR A 20 -7.19 11.14 11.47
N SER A 21 -6.31 12.10 11.73
CA SER A 21 -6.46 13.50 11.32
C SER A 21 -6.39 13.71 9.81
N GLY A 22 -5.91 12.73 9.04
CA GLY A 22 -5.85 12.75 7.58
C GLY A 22 -4.80 11.80 7.00
N GLY A 23 -4.68 11.76 5.68
CA GLY A 23 -3.91 10.76 4.95
C GLY A 23 -2.43 10.70 5.30
N THR A 24 -1.82 11.83 5.66
CA THR A 24 -0.43 11.82 6.15
C THR A 24 -0.31 11.05 7.47
N GLU A 25 -1.22 11.23 8.43
CA GLU A 25 -1.19 10.47 9.68
C GLU A 25 -1.57 9.00 9.45
N SER A 26 -2.49 8.72 8.52
CA SER A 26 -2.81 7.35 8.10
C SER A 26 -1.57 6.61 7.56
N ILE A 27 -0.82 7.26 6.67
CA ILE A 27 0.44 6.73 6.12
C ILE A 27 1.48 6.53 7.24
N LEU A 28 1.69 7.53 8.10
CA LEU A 28 2.65 7.42 9.21
C LEU A 28 2.30 6.26 10.15
N SER A 29 1.02 6.11 10.49
CA SER A 29 0.52 5.04 11.35
C SER A 29 0.72 3.66 10.71
N ALA A 30 0.40 3.50 9.42
CA ALA A 30 0.58 2.25 8.71
C ALA A 30 2.07 1.85 8.60
N VAL A 31 2.96 2.81 8.29
CA VAL A 31 4.40 2.56 8.20
C VAL A 31 4.98 2.18 9.56
N LYS A 32 4.62 2.90 10.63
CA LYS A 32 5.05 2.57 12.00
C LYS A 32 4.57 1.18 12.42
N ALA A 33 3.29 0.87 12.20
CA ALA A 33 2.72 -0.44 12.53
C ALA A 33 3.43 -1.56 11.78
N SER A 34 3.70 -1.35 10.48
CA SER A 34 4.43 -2.31 9.64
C SER A 34 5.85 -2.56 10.15
N ARG A 35 6.57 -1.50 10.53
CA ARG A 35 7.91 -1.60 11.12
C ARG A 35 7.91 -2.39 12.42
N ASP A 36 7.01 -2.04 13.33
CA ASP A 36 6.95 -2.64 14.66
C ASP A 36 6.52 -4.12 14.56
N PHE A 37 5.55 -4.43 13.71
CA PHE A 37 5.13 -5.80 13.42
C PHE A 37 6.27 -6.65 12.85
N MET A 38 6.98 -6.16 11.82
CA MET A 38 8.06 -6.93 11.20
C MET A 38 9.29 -7.05 12.10
N LYS A 39 9.49 -6.10 13.02
CA LYS A 39 10.51 -6.22 14.06
C LYS A 39 10.16 -7.34 15.04
N GLU A 40 8.92 -7.35 15.55
CA GLU A 40 8.46 -8.30 16.56
C GLU A 40 8.35 -9.73 16.01
N TYR A 41 7.65 -9.91 14.88
CA TYR A 41 7.29 -11.23 14.38
C TYR A 41 8.26 -11.80 13.33
N ALA A 42 9.09 -10.95 12.72
CA ALA A 42 10.07 -11.36 11.71
C ALA A 42 11.52 -10.96 12.03
N GLY A 43 11.77 -10.36 13.20
CA GLY A 43 13.13 -10.00 13.64
C GLY A 43 13.83 -8.93 12.79
N LYS A 44 13.09 -8.16 11.98
CA LYS A 44 13.68 -7.18 11.05
C LYS A 44 14.05 -5.88 11.76
N THR A 45 15.30 -5.76 12.18
CA THR A 45 15.82 -4.59 12.92
C THR A 45 16.41 -3.48 12.03
N SER A 46 16.69 -3.77 10.75
CA SER A 46 17.16 -2.80 9.75
C SER A 46 16.14 -2.68 8.62
N PRO A 47 14.98 -2.05 8.85
CA PRO A 47 13.84 -2.11 7.93
C PRO A 47 14.06 -1.35 6.62
N GLU A 48 13.61 -1.93 5.52
CA GLU A 48 13.55 -1.29 4.19
C GLU A 48 12.10 -1.18 3.69
N MET A 49 11.74 -0.04 3.09
CA MET A 49 10.43 0.19 2.49
C MET A 49 10.57 0.54 1.01
N ILE A 50 9.82 -0.15 0.15
CA ILE A 50 9.79 0.07 -1.29
C ILE A 50 8.62 0.98 -1.65
N ILE A 51 8.91 2.07 -2.38
CA ILE A 51 7.91 2.98 -2.94
C ILE A 51 8.22 3.31 -4.40
N ALA A 52 7.21 3.77 -5.14
CA ALA A 52 7.42 4.43 -6.43
C ALA A 52 7.90 5.88 -6.25
N ASP A 53 8.54 6.45 -7.27
CA ASP A 53 8.83 7.89 -7.32
C ASP A 53 7.55 8.76 -7.32
N SER A 54 6.42 8.20 -7.76
CA SER A 54 5.10 8.83 -7.74
C SER A 54 4.35 8.72 -6.41
N ALA A 55 4.86 7.96 -5.44
CA ALA A 55 4.19 7.74 -4.17
C ALA A 55 4.11 9.03 -3.33
N HIS A 56 3.10 9.13 -2.46
CA HIS A 56 2.87 10.32 -1.65
C HIS A 56 4.11 10.68 -0.78
N PRO A 57 4.54 11.96 -0.71
CA PRO A 57 5.74 12.36 0.04
C PRO A 57 5.72 12.01 1.54
N ALA A 58 4.54 11.73 2.11
CA ALA A 58 4.41 11.25 3.49
C ALA A 58 5.19 9.95 3.75
N PHE A 59 5.40 9.09 2.75
CA PHE A 59 6.24 7.89 2.91
C PHE A 59 7.72 8.25 3.11
N VAL A 60 8.21 9.31 2.46
CA VAL A 60 9.57 9.83 2.68
C VAL A 60 9.69 10.39 4.11
N LYS A 61 8.68 11.13 4.56
CA LYS A 61 8.59 11.63 5.94
C LYS A 61 8.58 10.47 6.95
N ALA A 62 7.77 9.43 6.71
CA ALA A 62 7.70 8.24 7.56
C ALA A 62 9.04 7.52 7.66
N ALA A 63 9.73 7.35 6.51
CA ALA A 63 11.04 6.73 6.47
C ALA A 63 12.06 7.48 7.35
N SER A 64 12.08 8.81 7.24
CA SER A 64 12.92 9.67 8.08
C SER A 64 12.56 9.60 9.56
N TYR A 65 11.28 9.63 9.92
CA TYR A 65 10.83 9.67 11.31
C TYR A 65 11.06 8.34 12.03
N PHE A 66 10.94 7.22 11.31
CA PHE A 66 10.91 5.89 11.90
C PHE A 66 12.18 5.08 11.67
N GLY A 67 13.21 5.67 11.03
CA GLY A 67 14.50 5.03 10.78
C GLY A 67 14.40 3.88 9.79
N ILE A 68 13.63 4.05 8.72
CA ILE A 68 13.42 3.04 7.68
C ILE A 68 14.21 3.45 6.44
N LYS A 69 15.01 2.54 5.90
CA LYS A 69 15.73 2.78 4.64
C LYS A 69 14.73 2.76 3.48
N LEU A 70 14.67 3.87 2.76
CA LEU A 70 13.77 4.00 1.62
C LEU A 70 14.41 3.47 0.34
N VAL A 71 13.68 2.61 -0.37
CA VAL A 71 14.03 2.11 -1.71
C VAL A 71 13.02 2.69 -2.69
N LYS A 72 13.42 3.74 -3.41
CA LYS A 72 12.58 4.39 -4.42
C LYS A 72 12.81 3.74 -5.78
N LEU A 73 11.72 3.38 -6.46
CA LEU A 73 11.75 2.80 -7.79
C LEU A 73 11.11 3.74 -8.82
N PRO A 74 11.68 3.82 -10.03
CA PRO A 74 11.06 4.58 -11.10
C PRO A 74 9.78 3.89 -11.57
N VAL A 75 8.83 4.71 -12.03
CA VAL A 75 7.60 4.23 -12.68
C VAL A 75 7.88 3.78 -14.11
N ASP A 76 7.00 2.93 -14.65
CA ASP A 76 7.06 2.50 -16.05
C ASP A 76 6.62 3.62 -17.02
N LYS A 77 6.62 3.32 -18.33
CA LYS A 77 6.13 4.22 -19.39
C LYS A 77 4.65 4.60 -19.26
N HIS A 78 3.90 3.93 -18.40
CA HIS A 78 2.50 4.20 -18.09
C HIS A 78 2.35 4.89 -16.72
N TYR A 79 3.44 5.35 -16.12
CA TYR A 79 3.48 6.02 -14.82
C TYR A 79 3.05 5.14 -13.63
N ARG A 80 3.26 3.82 -13.74
CA ARG A 80 2.91 2.85 -12.69
C ARG A 80 4.13 2.20 -12.06
N LEU A 81 4.04 1.90 -10.78
CA LEU A 81 4.88 0.90 -10.13
C LEU A 81 4.53 -0.49 -10.66
N THR A 82 5.55 -1.20 -11.14
CA THR A 82 5.37 -2.57 -11.66
C THR A 82 5.79 -3.61 -10.63
N ALA A 83 5.07 -4.73 -10.59
CA ALA A 83 5.40 -5.84 -9.70
C ALA A 83 6.78 -6.42 -9.99
N SER A 84 7.21 -6.41 -11.27
CA SER A 84 8.54 -6.88 -11.65
C SER A 84 9.67 -6.02 -11.07
N ALA A 85 9.48 -4.69 -11.00
CA ALA A 85 10.45 -3.79 -10.40
C ALA A 85 10.52 -3.98 -8.89
N VAL A 86 9.35 -4.15 -8.24
CA VAL A 86 9.25 -4.47 -6.82
C VAL A 86 9.98 -5.78 -6.52
N GLU A 87 9.68 -6.87 -7.24
CA GLU A 87 10.27 -8.19 -6.99
C GLU A 87 11.80 -8.18 -7.09
N ARG A 88 12.37 -7.44 -8.06
CA ARG A 88 13.83 -7.28 -8.20
C ARG A 88 14.47 -6.46 -7.07
N ALA A 89 13.72 -5.58 -6.41
CA ALA A 89 14.23 -4.69 -5.38
C ALA A 89 14.09 -5.27 -3.95
N ILE A 90 13.36 -6.37 -3.78
CA ILE A 90 13.18 -7.00 -2.47
C ILE A 90 14.51 -7.52 -1.94
N THR A 91 14.80 -7.19 -0.69
CA THR A 91 15.93 -7.71 0.08
C THR A 91 15.44 -8.46 1.31
N ARG A 92 16.37 -9.10 2.04
CA ARG A 92 16.09 -9.69 3.34
C ARG A 92 15.54 -8.68 4.37
N ASN A 93 15.79 -7.39 4.18
CA ASN A 93 15.42 -6.31 5.08
C ASN A 93 14.10 -5.62 4.70
N THR A 94 13.54 -5.91 3.52
CA THR A 94 12.28 -5.32 3.08
C THR A 94 11.15 -5.71 4.03
N ILE A 95 10.46 -4.72 4.57
CA ILE A 95 9.31 -4.89 5.48
C ILE A 95 7.99 -4.56 4.82
N LEU A 96 8.00 -3.63 3.87
CA LEU A 96 6.79 -3.00 3.34
C LEU A 96 7.01 -2.58 1.88
N VAL A 97 6.03 -2.86 1.03
CA VAL A 97 5.86 -2.21 -0.27
C VAL A 97 4.58 -1.37 -0.27
N VAL A 98 4.66 -0.22 -0.94
CA VAL A 98 3.53 0.70 -1.11
C VAL A 98 3.10 0.71 -2.57
N ALA A 99 1.80 0.58 -2.80
CA ALA A 99 1.18 0.75 -4.12
C ALA A 99 0.08 1.82 -4.03
N SER A 100 0.03 2.76 -4.97
CA SER A 100 -0.99 3.82 -4.99
C SER A 100 -2.20 3.46 -5.84
N SER A 101 -3.41 3.82 -5.38
CA SER A 101 -4.67 3.55 -6.06
C SER A 101 -5.67 4.71 -5.97
N PRO A 102 -5.56 5.73 -6.84
CA PRO A 102 -4.43 6.06 -7.71
C PRO A 102 -3.37 6.92 -7.02
N GLY A 103 -2.21 7.10 -7.66
CA GLY A 103 -1.18 8.04 -7.21
C GLY A 103 -1.55 9.50 -7.49
N TYR A 104 -1.22 10.40 -6.54
CA TYR A 104 -1.47 11.84 -6.65
C TYR A 104 -0.94 12.51 -7.93
N PRO A 105 0.30 12.24 -8.41
CA PRO A 105 0.87 13.04 -9.50
C PRO A 105 0.18 12.88 -10.86
N HIS A 106 -0.33 11.69 -11.17
CA HIS A 106 -0.83 11.37 -12.51
C HIS A 106 -2.24 10.75 -12.51
N GLY A 107 -2.83 10.46 -11.33
CA GLY A 107 -4.14 9.80 -11.25
C GLY A 107 -4.15 8.36 -11.77
N VAL A 108 -2.98 7.71 -11.85
CA VAL A 108 -2.83 6.33 -12.35
C VAL A 108 -2.71 5.35 -11.18
N MET A 109 -3.33 4.17 -11.32
CA MET A 109 -3.18 3.06 -10.37
C MET A 109 -1.93 2.23 -10.67
N ASP A 110 -1.20 1.88 -9.63
CA ASP A 110 -0.10 0.91 -9.72
C ASP A 110 -0.61 -0.52 -10.03
N GLU A 111 0.29 -1.46 -10.30
CA GLU A 111 -0.06 -2.87 -10.48
C GLU A 111 -0.45 -3.58 -9.15
N VAL A 112 -1.40 -3.01 -8.39
CA VAL A 112 -1.72 -3.39 -7.00
C VAL A 112 -1.93 -4.89 -6.84
N GLN A 113 -2.76 -5.53 -7.69
CA GLN A 113 -3.00 -6.97 -7.65
C GLN A 113 -1.71 -7.80 -7.76
N LYS A 114 -0.81 -7.43 -8.68
CA LYS A 114 0.45 -8.16 -8.89
C LYS A 114 1.45 -7.86 -7.78
N ILE A 115 1.50 -6.61 -7.30
CA ILE A 115 2.36 -6.20 -6.17
C ILE A 115 1.93 -6.93 -4.89
N ALA A 116 0.63 -7.03 -4.62
CA ALA A 116 0.10 -7.78 -3.48
C ALA A 116 0.49 -9.28 -3.57
N HIS A 117 0.44 -9.87 -4.77
CA HIS A 117 0.90 -11.25 -4.97
C HIS A 117 2.40 -11.42 -4.68
N VAL A 118 3.25 -10.51 -5.16
CA VAL A 118 4.68 -10.49 -4.86
C VAL A 118 4.93 -10.31 -3.35
N ALA A 119 4.22 -9.39 -2.71
CA ALA A 119 4.36 -9.15 -1.27
C ALA A 119 4.05 -10.40 -0.45
N LEU A 120 2.95 -11.08 -0.78
CA LEU A 120 2.55 -12.35 -0.16
C LEU A 120 3.60 -13.44 -0.37
N LYS A 121 4.08 -13.62 -1.60
CA LYS A 121 5.13 -14.60 -1.95
C LYS A 121 6.41 -14.39 -1.13
N HIS A 122 6.79 -13.13 -0.91
CA HIS A 122 8.02 -12.76 -0.19
C HIS A 122 7.82 -12.51 1.31
N ARG A 123 6.59 -12.71 1.83
CA ARG A 123 6.24 -12.49 3.24
C ARG A 123 6.62 -11.08 3.72
N ILE A 124 6.35 -10.08 2.89
CA ILE A 124 6.44 -8.66 3.26
C ILE A 124 5.04 -8.06 3.28
N LEU A 125 4.88 -6.93 3.96
CA LEU A 125 3.60 -6.23 4.03
C LEU A 125 3.36 -5.44 2.75
N CYS A 126 2.09 -5.30 2.36
CA CYS A 126 1.64 -4.46 1.25
C CYS A 126 0.65 -3.42 1.78
N HIS A 127 0.99 -2.15 1.63
CA HIS A 127 0.10 -1.03 1.90
C HIS A 127 -0.43 -0.45 0.60
N VAL A 128 -1.74 -0.26 0.51
CA VAL A 128 -2.35 0.44 -0.62
C VAL A 128 -2.70 1.86 -0.21
N ASP A 129 -2.06 2.83 -0.85
CA ASP A 129 -2.37 4.25 -0.68
C ASP A 129 -3.61 4.60 -1.51
N GLY A 130 -4.76 4.46 -0.87
CA GLY A 130 -6.08 4.77 -1.43
C GLY A 130 -6.60 6.15 -1.01
N CYS A 131 -5.77 7.04 -0.47
CA CYS A 131 -6.22 8.35 0.03
C CYS A 131 -7.09 9.09 -1.00
N LEU A 132 -6.74 9.05 -2.28
CA LEU A 132 -7.48 9.71 -3.35
C LEU A 132 -8.61 8.87 -3.97
N GLY A 133 -8.51 7.54 -3.91
CA GLY A 133 -9.35 6.65 -4.71
C GLY A 133 -10.32 5.77 -3.91
N ALA A 134 -10.17 5.67 -2.60
CA ALA A 134 -10.88 4.67 -1.80
C ALA A 134 -12.41 4.85 -1.79
N PHE A 135 -12.94 6.07 -1.88
CA PHE A 135 -14.38 6.30 -2.03
C PHE A 135 -14.80 6.72 -3.45
N VAL A 136 -13.88 6.64 -4.44
CA VAL A 136 -14.19 6.86 -5.86
C VAL A 136 -14.21 5.53 -6.63
N LEU A 137 -13.13 4.75 -6.51
CA LEU A 137 -12.90 3.53 -7.29
C LEU A 137 -13.97 2.44 -7.09
N PRO A 138 -14.50 2.19 -5.87
CA PRO A 138 -15.58 1.22 -5.70
C PRO A 138 -16.86 1.60 -6.46
N PHE A 139 -17.14 2.90 -6.57
CA PHE A 139 -18.32 3.40 -7.29
C PHE A 139 -18.09 3.43 -8.80
N ALA A 140 -16.88 3.82 -9.25
CA ALA A 140 -16.50 3.70 -10.65
C ALA A 140 -16.66 2.25 -11.15
N ARG A 141 -16.23 1.26 -10.34
CA ARG A 141 -16.44 -0.16 -10.65
C ARG A 141 -17.93 -0.52 -10.77
N LYS A 142 -18.77 -0.03 -9.84
CA LYS A 142 -20.24 -0.25 -9.90
C LYS A 142 -20.89 0.39 -11.14
N LEU A 143 -20.31 1.48 -11.65
CA LEU A 143 -20.75 2.16 -12.86
C LEU A 143 -20.24 1.49 -14.15
N GLY A 144 -19.48 0.40 -14.06
CA GLY A 144 -19.00 -0.37 -15.21
C GLY A 144 -17.66 0.07 -15.77
N TYR A 145 -16.93 0.97 -15.09
CA TYR A 145 -15.56 1.29 -15.48
C TYR A 145 -14.62 0.11 -15.18
N ASP A 146 -13.61 -0.06 -16.03
CA ASP A 146 -12.56 -1.06 -15.82
C ASP A 146 -11.61 -0.61 -14.69
N VAL A 147 -11.93 -1.04 -13.47
CA VAL A 147 -11.17 -0.73 -12.26
C VAL A 147 -10.60 -2.04 -11.69
N PRO A 148 -9.28 -2.29 -11.86
CA PRO A 148 -8.61 -3.46 -11.32
C PRO A 148 -8.82 -3.60 -9.80
N ALA A 149 -8.67 -4.81 -9.28
CA ALA A 149 -8.71 -5.05 -7.83
C ALA A 149 -7.56 -4.30 -7.14
N PHE A 150 -7.86 -3.63 -6.03
CA PHE A 150 -6.89 -2.78 -5.30
C PHE A 150 -7.05 -2.83 -3.77
N ASP A 151 -8.03 -3.57 -3.26
CA ASP A 151 -8.48 -3.50 -1.88
C ASP A 151 -8.26 -4.82 -1.11
N PHE A 152 -8.87 -4.99 0.07
CA PHE A 152 -8.72 -6.18 0.90
C PHE A 152 -9.30 -7.47 0.27
N SER A 153 -9.96 -7.40 -0.88
CA SER A 153 -10.25 -8.60 -1.69
C SER A 153 -8.97 -9.30 -2.18
N LEU A 154 -7.84 -8.59 -2.19
CA LEU A 154 -6.52 -9.13 -2.48
C LEU A 154 -5.86 -9.62 -1.19
N VAL A 155 -5.67 -10.93 -1.04
CA VAL A 155 -5.08 -11.56 0.17
C VAL A 155 -3.71 -10.97 0.55
N GLY A 156 -2.93 -10.49 -0.42
CA GLY A 156 -1.63 -9.88 -0.15
C GLY A 156 -1.69 -8.45 0.38
N VAL A 157 -2.85 -7.78 0.33
CA VAL A 157 -3.04 -6.43 0.87
C VAL A 157 -3.20 -6.51 2.38
N THR A 158 -2.33 -5.82 3.11
CA THR A 158 -2.26 -5.90 4.58
C THR A 158 -2.79 -4.65 5.27
N SER A 159 -2.74 -3.50 4.60
CA SER A 159 -3.30 -2.25 5.11
C SER A 159 -3.65 -1.30 3.97
N MET A 160 -4.54 -0.35 4.24
CA MET A 160 -4.95 0.69 3.28
C MET A 160 -5.16 2.01 4.00
N SER A 161 -4.89 3.12 3.30
CA SER A 161 -5.36 4.46 3.67
C SER A 161 -6.54 4.88 2.78
N ALA A 162 -7.44 5.72 3.30
CA ALA A 162 -8.65 6.15 2.61
C ALA A 162 -9.13 7.50 3.15
N ASP A 163 -9.16 8.52 2.30
CA ASP A 163 -9.56 9.88 2.69
C ASP A 163 -10.72 10.42 1.83
N THR A 164 -10.70 10.13 0.52
CA THR A 164 -11.63 10.68 -0.49
C THR A 164 -12.26 9.60 -1.36
#